data_AF-A0A7X5QAR0-F1
#
_entry.id   AF-A0A7X5QAR0-F1
#
_cell.length_a   1.000
_cell.length_b   1.000
_cell.length_c   1.000
_cell.angle_alpha   90.00
_cell.angle_beta   90.00
_cell.angle_gamma   90.00
#
_symmetry.space_group_name_H-M   'P 1'
#
loop_
_entity.id
_entity.type
_entity.pdbx_description
1 polymer ?
#
loop_
_entity_poly.entity_id
_entity_poly.type
_entity_poly.pdbx_seq_one_letter_code
_entity_poly.pdbx_strand_id
1 'polypeptide(L)'
;MKHILLLTIVLFTYACAEPMKINVPRTVFDGIKYTGMVKELPLKAPRTVEKFRELEKQTQNGSSDAYFLLGKLYTDSSLNKSEQNYQKAIEYYNKALELDQNHAESLYNLGIIYSFGYGVQEDQMRANDLLQRAGDSGIINGYQIIGVNYLHGLGNSPQDLKKAYHYIKINAAKGTVEKGMSQEIINHWDEFLILMGYQSTSLAEKK
;
A
#
# COMPACT_ATOMS: atom_id res chain seq x y z
N MET A 1 50.06 27.02 -22.43
CA MET A 1 49.26 27.58 -21.31
C MET A 1 47.75 27.34 -21.44
N LYS A 2 47.11 27.40 -22.63
CA LYS A 2 45.67 27.13 -22.80
C LYS A 2 45.22 25.69 -22.45
N HIS A 3 46.07 24.67 -22.64
CA HIS A 3 45.71 23.28 -22.35
C HIS A 3 45.66 22.92 -20.85
N ILE A 4 46.41 23.62 -19.99
CA ILE A 4 46.42 23.39 -18.54
C ILE A 4 45.15 23.99 -17.89
N LEU A 5 44.63 25.09 -18.46
CA LEU A 5 43.38 25.70 -17.99
C LEU A 5 42.15 24.83 -18.31
N LEU A 6 42.13 24.14 -19.46
CA LEU A 6 41.02 23.26 -19.84
C LEU A 6 40.95 22.00 -18.95
N LEU A 7 42.11 21.41 -18.65
CA LEU A 7 42.19 20.23 -17.78
C LEU A 7 41.77 20.52 -16.33
N THR A 8 42.10 21.71 -15.82
CA THR A 8 41.70 22.14 -14.48
C THR A 8 40.22 22.47 -14.39
N ILE A 9 39.61 23.06 -15.42
CA ILE A 9 38.15 23.28 -15.49
C ILE A 9 37.40 21.93 -15.57
N VAL A 10 37.87 20.98 -16.37
CA VAL A 10 37.26 19.64 -16.46
C VAL A 10 37.39 18.88 -15.14
N LEU A 11 38.56 18.92 -14.49
CA LEU A 11 38.77 18.30 -13.16
C LEU A 11 37.92 18.98 -12.07
N PHE A 12 37.71 20.30 -12.11
CA PHE A 12 36.88 21.01 -11.15
C PHE A 12 35.38 20.72 -11.34
N THR A 13 34.92 20.51 -12.58
CA THR A 13 33.54 20.06 -12.84
C THR A 13 33.28 18.63 -12.36
N TYR A 14 34.28 17.74 -12.41
CA TYR A 14 34.16 16.38 -11.88
C TYR A 14 34.28 16.33 -10.34
N ALA A 15 34.97 17.29 -9.72
CA ALA A 15 35.13 17.36 -8.26
C ALA A 15 33.89 17.91 -7.52
N CYS A 16 33.00 18.64 -8.21
CA CYS A 16 31.73 19.13 -7.64
C CYS A 16 30.52 18.22 -7.94
N ALA A 17 30.70 17.19 -8.77
CA ALA A 17 29.71 16.12 -8.85
C ALA A 17 30.02 15.12 -7.73
N GLU A 18 29.48 15.36 -6.54
CA GLU A 18 29.23 14.24 -5.65
C GLU A 18 28.57 13.15 -6.49
N PRO A 19 29.02 11.88 -6.46
CA PRO A 19 28.25 10.81 -7.04
C PRO A 19 26.94 10.78 -6.27
N MET A 20 25.93 11.50 -6.78
CA MET A 20 24.59 11.50 -6.26
C MET A 20 24.23 10.03 -6.19
N LYS A 21 24.15 9.47 -4.97
CA LYS A 21 23.66 8.11 -4.78
C LYS A 21 22.24 8.15 -5.34
N ILE A 22 22.08 7.73 -6.59
CA ILE A 22 20.81 7.70 -7.29
C ILE A 22 19.98 6.64 -6.57
N ASN A 23 19.24 7.01 -5.53
CA ASN A 23 18.37 6.11 -4.80
C ASN A 23 17.00 6.04 -5.50
N VAL A 24 17.07 5.72 -6.80
CA VAL A 24 15.93 5.49 -7.69
C VAL A 24 15.69 3.98 -7.69
N PRO A 25 14.49 3.51 -7.31
CA PRO A 25 14.24 2.07 -7.25
C PRO A 25 14.28 1.48 -8.67
N ARG A 26 14.75 0.24 -8.80
CA ARG A 26 14.94 -0.43 -10.09
C ARG A 26 13.66 -0.51 -10.95
N THR A 27 12.50 -0.51 -10.31
CA THR A 27 11.16 -0.42 -10.91
C THR A 27 10.97 0.77 -11.84
N VAL A 28 11.77 1.83 -11.67
CA VAL A 28 11.80 2.99 -12.58
C VAL A 28 12.36 2.63 -13.95
N PHE A 29 13.06 1.51 -14.13
CA PHE A 29 13.57 1.11 -15.44
C PHE A 29 12.74 -0.01 -16.04
N ASP A 30 12.28 -0.95 -15.20
CA ASP A 30 11.52 -2.12 -15.65
C ASP A 30 10.04 -1.79 -15.89
N GLY A 31 9.54 -0.72 -15.26
CA GLY A 31 8.19 -0.20 -15.40
C GLY A 31 7.15 -1.02 -14.65
N ILE A 32 6.32 -0.35 -13.84
CA ILE A 32 5.20 -0.99 -13.15
C ILE A 32 3.94 -0.83 -14.01
N LYS A 33 3.20 -1.93 -14.26
CA LYS A 33 1.82 -1.86 -14.71
C LYS A 33 0.92 -1.78 -13.48
N TYR A 34 0.48 -0.56 -13.14
CA TYR A 34 -0.47 -0.37 -12.05
C TYR A 34 -1.79 0.18 -12.59
N THR A 35 -2.83 -0.63 -12.52
CA THR A 35 -4.23 -0.18 -12.62
C THR A 35 -4.68 0.11 -11.19
N GLY A 36 -5.00 1.37 -10.87
CA GLY A 36 -5.51 1.74 -9.55
C GLY A 36 -6.77 0.96 -9.21
N MET A 37 -6.96 0.69 -7.91
CA MET A 37 -8.08 -0.14 -7.45
C MET A 37 -9.41 0.62 -7.51
N VAL A 38 -9.39 1.94 -7.37
CA VAL A 38 -10.59 2.79 -7.42
C VAL A 38 -10.70 3.56 -8.74
N LYS A 39 -9.58 4.05 -9.26
CA LYS A 39 -9.51 4.81 -10.52
C LYS A 39 -8.27 4.42 -11.31
N GLU A 40 -8.34 4.53 -12.64
CA GLU A 40 -7.11 4.52 -13.43
C GLU A 40 -6.26 5.72 -13.01
N LEU A 41 -5.03 5.47 -12.57
CA LEU A 41 -4.11 6.57 -12.33
C LEU A 41 -3.73 7.19 -13.67
N PRO A 42 -3.88 8.50 -13.84
CA PRO A 42 -3.47 9.18 -15.07
C PRO A 42 -1.95 9.16 -15.28
N LEU A 43 -1.20 8.73 -14.26
CA LEU A 43 0.26 8.75 -14.22
C LEU A 43 0.85 7.38 -14.58
N LYS A 44 1.66 7.36 -15.63
CA LYS A 44 2.45 6.19 -16.01
C LYS A 44 3.67 6.08 -15.10
N ALA A 45 3.96 4.86 -14.63
CA ALA A 45 5.19 4.59 -13.90
C ALA A 45 6.41 5.10 -14.71
N PRO A 46 7.33 5.86 -14.08
CA PRO A 46 8.50 6.38 -14.76
C PRO A 46 9.33 5.22 -15.30
N ARG A 47 9.89 5.41 -16.50
CA ARG A 47 10.77 4.44 -17.19
C ARG A 47 12.22 4.93 -17.33
N THR A 48 12.48 6.15 -16.87
CA THR A 48 13.78 6.81 -16.91
C THR A 48 13.96 7.68 -15.66
N VAL A 49 15.21 8.05 -15.35
CA VAL A 49 15.52 8.95 -14.23
C VAL A 49 14.86 10.32 -14.43
N GLU A 50 14.79 10.81 -15.66
CA GLU A 50 14.14 12.09 -15.97
C GLU A 50 12.65 12.04 -15.66
N LYS A 51 11.96 10.96 -16.05
CA LYS A 51 10.53 10.77 -15.73
C LYS A 51 10.29 10.59 -14.24
N PHE A 52 11.23 9.96 -13.53
CA PHE A 52 11.17 9.88 -12.08
C PHE A 52 11.30 11.26 -11.43
N ARG A 53 12.23 12.10 -11.90
CA ARG A 53 12.36 13.49 -11.44
C ARG A 53 11.15 14.35 -11.79
N GLU A 54 10.53 14.11 -12.94
CA GLU A 54 9.27 14.76 -13.31
C GLU A 54 8.14 14.37 -12.34
N LEU A 55 8.05 13.09 -11.98
CA LEU A 55 7.11 12.60 -10.97
C LEU A 55 7.38 13.25 -9.59
N GLU A 56 8.65 13.34 -9.17
CA GLU A 56 9.03 14.07 -7.96
C GLU A 56 8.61 15.55 -8.03
N LYS A 57 8.76 16.21 -9.18
CA LYS A 57 8.32 17.59 -9.37
C LYS A 57 6.79 17.73 -9.32
N GLN A 58 6.04 16.76 -9.83
CA GLN A 58 4.56 16.78 -9.74
C GLN A 58 4.07 16.74 -8.28
N THR A 59 4.84 16.14 -7.37
CA THR A 59 4.51 16.20 -5.95
C THR A 59 4.55 17.62 -5.38
N GLN A 60 5.44 18.48 -5.88
CA GLN A 60 5.54 19.88 -5.48
C GLN A 60 4.34 20.70 -5.93
N ASN A 61 3.58 20.20 -6.92
CA ASN A 61 2.33 20.82 -7.38
C ASN A 61 1.10 20.30 -6.61
N GLY A 62 1.30 19.54 -5.52
CA GLY A 62 0.21 19.09 -4.65
C GLY A 62 -0.56 17.86 -5.17
N SER A 63 0.08 16.99 -5.96
CA SER A 63 -0.56 15.75 -6.44
C SER A 63 -0.39 14.60 -5.43
N SER A 64 -1.49 14.21 -4.77
CA SER A 64 -1.55 13.02 -3.89
C SER A 64 -1.29 11.72 -4.67
N ASP A 65 -1.81 11.61 -5.89
CA ASP A 65 -1.58 10.48 -6.81
C ASP A 65 -0.08 10.31 -7.14
N ALA A 66 0.67 11.42 -7.29
CA ALA A 66 2.11 11.36 -7.55
C ALA A 66 2.89 10.84 -6.34
N TYR A 67 2.54 11.29 -5.12
CA TYR A 67 3.11 10.75 -3.89
C TYR A 67 2.79 9.27 -3.72
N PHE A 68 1.55 8.86 -3.96
CA PHE A 68 1.17 7.45 -3.95
C PHE A 68 2.04 6.61 -4.90
N LEU A 69 2.23 7.07 -6.14
CA LEU A 69 3.02 6.35 -7.14
C LEU A 69 4.50 6.25 -6.73
N LEU A 70 5.08 7.31 -6.16
CA LEU A 70 6.43 7.25 -5.58
C LEU A 70 6.52 6.20 -4.48
N GLY A 71 5.54 6.15 -3.57
CA GLY A 71 5.49 5.12 -2.53
C GLY A 71 5.47 3.71 -3.11
N LYS A 72 4.63 3.45 -4.12
CA LYS A 72 4.56 2.14 -4.79
C LYS A 72 5.86 1.74 -5.48
N LEU A 73 6.58 2.67 -6.08
CA LEU A 73 7.86 2.38 -6.73
C LEU A 73 8.87 1.79 -5.75
N TYR A 74 8.83 2.16 -4.47
CA TYR A 74 9.73 1.66 -3.42
C TYR A 74 9.25 0.36 -2.75
N THR A 75 8.01 -0.07 -2.96
CA THR A 75 7.45 -1.30 -2.34
C THR A 75 7.01 -2.33 -3.35
N ASP A 76 7.35 -2.15 -4.63
CA ASP A 76 6.91 -3.07 -5.66
C ASP A 76 7.47 -4.47 -5.42
N SER A 77 6.66 -5.49 -5.68
CA SER A 77 7.04 -6.89 -5.47
C SER A 77 8.05 -7.41 -6.48
N SER A 78 8.28 -6.71 -7.60
CA SER A 78 9.35 -7.06 -8.57
C SER A 78 10.75 -6.70 -8.10
N LEU A 79 10.88 -5.85 -7.08
CA LEU A 79 12.16 -5.50 -6.48
C LEU A 79 12.70 -6.64 -5.62
N ASN A 80 14.02 -6.78 -5.58
CA ASN A 80 14.64 -7.60 -4.54
C ASN A 80 14.43 -6.95 -3.17
N LYS A 81 14.43 -7.75 -2.11
CA LYS A 81 14.21 -7.26 -0.73
C LYS A 81 15.18 -6.14 -0.32
N SER A 82 16.42 -6.15 -0.82
CA SER A 82 17.43 -5.12 -0.57
C SER A 82 17.18 -3.80 -1.30
N GLU A 83 16.33 -3.80 -2.33
CA GLU A 83 15.98 -2.63 -3.13
C GLU A 83 14.67 -1.98 -2.66
N GLN A 84 13.83 -2.73 -1.93
CA GLN A 84 12.62 -2.20 -1.32
C GLN A 84 12.95 -1.22 -0.19
N ASN A 85 12.20 -0.11 -0.13
CA ASN A 85 12.35 0.91 0.92
C ASN A 85 11.00 1.32 1.47
N TYR A 86 10.49 0.54 2.42
CA TYR A 86 9.21 0.79 3.06
C TYR A 86 9.17 2.08 3.88
N GLN A 87 10.30 2.51 4.47
CA GLN A 87 10.38 3.79 5.19
C GLN A 87 10.08 4.98 4.27
N LYS A 88 10.68 5.01 3.08
CA LYS A 88 10.36 6.02 2.05
C LYS A 88 8.91 5.91 1.58
N ALA A 89 8.40 4.69 1.41
CA ALA A 89 7.03 4.50 0.99
C ALA A 89 6.01 5.02 2.01
N ILE A 90 6.25 4.77 3.29
CA ILE A 90 5.46 5.32 4.39
C ILE A 90 5.48 6.85 4.36
N GLU A 91 6.65 7.47 4.19
CA GLU A 91 6.77 8.92 4.06
C GLU A 91 5.90 9.45 2.92
N TYR A 92 5.99 8.83 1.74
CA TYR A 92 5.19 9.25 0.58
C TYR A 92 3.70 9.00 0.75
N TYR A 93 3.27 7.88 1.32
CA TYR A 93 1.86 7.64 1.59
C TYR A 93 1.30 8.64 2.60
N ASN A 94 2.04 8.98 3.66
CA ASN A 94 1.60 10.02 4.59
C ASN A 94 1.49 11.39 3.89
N LYS A 95 2.45 11.77 3.05
CA LYS A 95 2.37 13.02 2.25
C LYS A 95 1.17 13.02 1.29
N ALA A 96 0.82 11.88 0.70
CA ALA A 96 -0.40 11.77 -0.09
C ALA A 96 -1.65 12.02 0.78
N LEU A 97 -1.68 11.49 2.00
CA LEU A 97 -2.79 11.65 2.96
C LEU A 97 -2.87 13.04 3.60
N GLU A 98 -1.77 13.78 3.65
CA GLU A 98 -1.74 15.20 4.04
C GLU A 98 -2.47 16.08 3.01
N LEU A 99 -2.38 15.72 1.71
CA LEU A 99 -3.05 16.42 0.62
C LEU A 99 -4.50 15.94 0.40
N ASP A 100 -4.74 14.64 0.56
CA ASP A 100 -6.04 14.01 0.42
C ASP A 100 -6.21 12.92 1.49
N GLN A 101 -6.90 13.27 2.57
CA GLN A 101 -7.09 12.39 3.74
C GLN A 101 -7.85 11.09 3.43
N ASN A 102 -8.54 11.03 2.29
CA ASN A 102 -9.32 9.89 1.85
C ASN A 102 -8.71 9.22 0.60
N HIS A 103 -7.43 9.48 0.31
CA HIS A 103 -6.72 8.84 -0.80
C HIS A 103 -6.65 7.32 -0.59
N ALA A 104 -7.59 6.61 -1.17
CA ALA A 104 -7.91 5.22 -0.83
C ALA A 104 -6.71 4.29 -0.99
N GLU A 105 -5.96 4.41 -2.08
CA GLU A 105 -4.81 3.55 -2.35
C GLU A 105 -3.67 3.77 -1.35
N SER A 106 -3.49 5.00 -0.85
CA SER A 106 -2.45 5.30 0.15
C SER A 106 -2.86 4.76 1.51
N LEU A 107 -4.13 4.93 1.89
CA LEU A 107 -4.69 4.32 3.10
C LEU A 107 -4.51 2.81 3.07
N TYR A 108 -4.87 2.16 1.97
CA TYR A 108 -4.77 0.70 1.82
C TYR A 108 -3.32 0.22 1.94
N ASN A 109 -2.40 0.78 1.14
CA ASN A 109 -1.00 0.31 1.14
C ASN A 109 -0.30 0.60 2.47
N LEU A 110 -0.60 1.73 3.12
CA LEU A 110 -0.09 2.01 4.46
C LEU A 110 -0.66 1.06 5.51
N GLY A 111 -1.95 0.70 5.40
CA GLY A 111 -2.60 -0.32 6.23
C GLY A 111 -1.94 -1.69 6.10
N ILE A 112 -1.62 -2.14 4.88
CA ILE A 112 -0.86 -3.37 4.63
C ILE A 112 0.51 -3.33 5.32
N ILE A 113 1.24 -2.21 5.18
CA ILE A 113 2.56 -2.05 5.78
C ILE A 113 2.52 -2.24 7.29
N TYR A 114 1.57 -1.60 7.98
CA TYR A 114 1.43 -1.77 9.43
C TYR A 114 0.88 -3.13 9.84
N SER A 115 0.05 -3.76 9.01
CA SER A 115 -0.50 -5.10 9.29
C SER A 115 0.60 -6.17 9.31
N PHE A 116 1.55 -6.09 8.39
CA PHE A 116 2.60 -7.11 8.22
C PHE A 116 4.00 -6.65 8.67
N GLY A 117 4.10 -5.44 9.25
CA GLY A 117 5.37 -4.92 9.77
C GLY A 117 6.43 -4.71 8.69
N TYR A 118 6.04 -4.28 7.48
CA TYR A 118 7.00 -4.09 6.40
C TYR A 118 7.86 -2.84 6.63
N GLY A 119 9.09 -3.05 7.11
CA GLY A 119 10.06 -1.98 7.41
C GLY A 119 9.71 -1.11 8.62
N VAL A 120 8.70 -1.51 9.39
CA VAL A 120 8.25 -0.92 10.66
C VAL A 120 7.77 -2.03 11.59
N GLN A 121 7.62 -1.72 12.87
CA GLN A 121 6.95 -2.64 13.79
C GLN A 121 5.48 -2.81 13.38
N GLU A 122 4.96 -4.04 13.51
CA GLU A 122 3.55 -4.33 13.33
C GLU A 122 2.70 -3.47 14.29
N ASP A 123 1.63 -2.89 13.75
CA ASP A 123 0.65 -2.11 14.51
C ASP A 123 -0.75 -2.36 13.91
N GLN A 124 -1.43 -3.36 14.45
CA GLN A 124 -2.74 -3.77 13.94
C GLN A 124 -3.85 -2.77 14.24
N MET A 125 -3.74 -2.01 15.32
CA MET A 125 -4.73 -0.98 15.62
C MET A 125 -4.71 0.10 14.54
N ARG A 126 -3.49 0.56 14.20
CA ARG A 126 -3.29 1.51 13.11
C ARG A 126 -3.61 0.92 11.74
N ALA A 127 -3.24 -0.33 11.49
CA ALA A 127 -3.55 -1.01 10.24
C ALA A 127 -5.07 -1.09 10.02
N ASN A 128 -5.83 -1.49 11.03
CA ASN A 128 -7.28 -1.61 10.95
C ASN A 128 -7.97 -0.25 10.73
N ASP A 129 -7.51 0.83 11.37
CA ASP A 129 -8.01 2.19 11.11
C ASP A 129 -7.81 2.59 9.63
N LEU A 130 -6.59 2.42 9.13
CA LEU A 130 -6.24 2.75 7.75
C LEU A 130 -7.01 1.92 6.73
N LEU A 131 -7.10 0.60 6.94
CA LEU A 131 -7.81 -0.32 6.05
C LEU A 131 -9.32 -0.06 6.07
N GLN A 132 -9.90 0.31 7.22
CA GLN A 132 -11.30 0.66 7.32
C GLN A 132 -11.59 1.94 6.52
N ARG A 133 -10.76 2.97 6.68
CA ARG A 133 -10.88 4.22 5.90
C ARG A 133 -10.67 3.98 4.41
N ALA A 134 -9.78 3.06 4.02
CA ALA A 134 -9.62 2.67 2.62
C ALA A 134 -10.91 2.03 2.06
N GLY A 135 -11.55 1.16 2.85
CA GLY A 135 -12.85 0.57 2.54
C GLY A 135 -13.98 1.59 2.41
N ASP A 136 -14.00 2.59 3.29
CA ASP A 136 -14.92 3.72 3.20
C ASP A 136 -14.67 4.59 1.95
N SER A 137 -13.42 4.65 1.49
CA SER A 137 -12.98 5.41 0.32
C SER A 137 -13.03 4.61 -0.99
N GLY A 138 -13.60 3.41 -0.98
CA GLY A 138 -13.89 2.61 -2.19
C GLY A 138 -13.03 1.36 -2.40
N ILE A 139 -11.97 1.14 -1.60
CA ILE A 139 -11.18 -0.11 -1.65
C ILE A 139 -11.75 -1.10 -0.63
N ILE A 140 -12.85 -1.73 -1.01
CA ILE A 140 -13.65 -2.61 -0.14
C ILE A 140 -12.80 -3.75 0.47
N ASN A 141 -11.78 -4.22 -0.26
CA ASN A 141 -10.81 -5.22 0.20
C ASN A 141 -10.13 -4.85 1.53
N GLY A 142 -10.12 -3.58 1.93
CA GLY A 142 -9.70 -3.18 3.28
C GLY A 142 -10.49 -3.90 4.38
N TYR A 143 -11.82 -4.03 4.25
CA TYR A 143 -12.64 -4.75 5.22
C TYR A 143 -12.38 -6.26 5.21
N GLN A 144 -12.13 -6.84 4.03
CA GLN A 144 -11.77 -8.25 3.92
C GLN A 144 -10.52 -8.57 4.74
N ILE A 145 -9.49 -7.74 4.65
CA ILE A 145 -8.23 -7.93 5.39
C ILE A 145 -8.47 -7.81 6.90
N ILE A 146 -9.24 -6.82 7.34
CA ILE A 146 -9.60 -6.69 8.76
C ILE A 146 -10.35 -7.95 9.24
N GLY A 147 -11.31 -8.43 8.44
CA GLY A 147 -12.07 -9.65 8.74
C GLY A 147 -11.17 -10.88 8.88
N VAL A 148 -10.24 -11.07 7.96
CA VAL A 148 -9.26 -12.17 7.98
C VAL A 148 -8.31 -12.05 9.18
N ASN A 149 -7.83 -10.84 9.50
CA ASN A 149 -6.95 -10.62 10.65
C ASN A 149 -7.64 -11.04 11.96
N TYR A 150 -8.91 -10.68 12.15
CA TYR A 150 -9.68 -11.12 13.32
C TYR A 150 -10.04 -12.62 13.27
N LEU A 151 -10.28 -13.18 12.08
CA LEU A 151 -10.61 -14.60 11.94
C LEU A 151 -9.45 -15.49 12.38
N HIS A 152 -8.22 -15.13 12.01
CA HIS A 152 -7.03 -15.94 12.25
C HIS A 152 -6.20 -15.47 13.46
N GLY A 153 -6.52 -14.30 14.03
CA GLY A 153 -5.71 -13.70 15.09
C GLY A 153 -4.32 -13.25 14.61
N LEU A 154 -4.26 -12.61 13.44
CA LEU A 154 -2.98 -12.23 12.80
C LEU A 154 -2.42 -10.90 13.33
N GLY A 155 -1.09 -10.75 13.21
CA GLY A 155 -0.36 -9.51 13.48
C GLY A 155 -0.47 -9.00 14.92
N ASN A 156 -0.65 -9.89 15.90
CA ASN A 156 -0.91 -9.54 17.31
C ASN A 156 -2.32 -8.98 17.59
N SER A 157 -3.27 -9.11 16.66
CA SER A 157 -4.70 -9.02 17.01
C SER A 157 -5.18 -10.36 17.56
N PRO A 158 -5.78 -10.45 18.76
CA PRO A 158 -6.42 -11.67 19.21
C PRO A 158 -7.53 -12.10 18.24
N GLN A 159 -7.70 -13.40 18.08
CA GLN A 159 -8.82 -13.94 17.32
C GLN A 159 -10.16 -13.42 17.90
N ASP A 160 -11.02 -12.92 17.02
CA ASP A 160 -12.34 -12.42 17.37
C ASP A 160 -13.33 -12.74 16.24
N LEU A 161 -14.00 -13.89 16.36
CA LEU A 161 -14.93 -14.40 15.34
C LEU A 161 -16.14 -13.46 15.14
N LYS A 162 -16.53 -12.71 16.18
CA LYS A 162 -17.62 -11.72 16.09
C LYS A 162 -17.21 -10.54 15.22
N LYS A 163 -16.01 -9.99 15.44
CA LYS A 163 -15.48 -8.91 14.61
C LYS A 163 -15.20 -9.39 13.19
N ALA A 164 -14.63 -10.59 13.03
CA ALA A 164 -14.43 -11.19 11.71
C ALA A 164 -15.74 -11.23 10.91
N TYR A 165 -16.79 -11.80 11.50
CA TYR A 165 -18.13 -11.84 10.90
C TYR A 165 -18.68 -10.45 10.56
N HIS A 166 -18.51 -9.48 11.47
CA HIS A 166 -18.95 -8.09 11.25
C HIS A 166 -18.29 -7.45 10.02
N TYR A 167 -16.96 -7.56 9.89
CA TYR A 167 -16.24 -6.98 8.75
C TYR A 167 -16.50 -7.72 7.44
N ILE A 168 -16.66 -9.04 7.46
CA ILE A 168 -17.08 -9.82 6.28
C ILE A 168 -18.47 -9.39 5.79
N LYS A 169 -19.40 -9.10 6.72
CA LYS A 169 -20.73 -8.53 6.37
C LYS A 169 -20.62 -7.17 5.70
N ILE A 170 -19.76 -6.29 6.20
CA ILE A 170 -19.53 -4.98 5.58
C ILE A 170 -18.97 -5.16 4.16
N ASN A 171 -17.99 -6.06 4.00
CA ASN A 171 -17.40 -6.41 2.70
C ASN A 171 -18.47 -6.89 1.71
N ALA A 172 -19.33 -7.83 2.12
CA ALA A 172 -20.42 -8.36 1.31
C ALA A 172 -21.46 -7.31 0.90
N ALA A 173 -21.77 -6.37 1.81
CA ALA A 173 -22.75 -5.33 1.56
C ALA A 173 -22.24 -4.27 0.55
N LYS A 174 -20.92 -4.01 0.55
CA LYS A 174 -20.30 -2.99 -0.31
C LYS A 174 -19.76 -3.56 -1.64
N GLY A 175 -19.31 -4.82 -1.67
CA GLY A 175 -18.75 -5.48 -2.85
C GLY A 175 -19.82 -5.79 -3.92
N THR A 176 -19.50 -5.55 -5.19
CA THR A 176 -20.37 -5.93 -6.32
C THR A 176 -20.04 -7.33 -6.88
N VAL A 177 -18.76 -7.74 -6.84
CA VAL A 177 -18.27 -9.04 -7.37
C VAL A 177 -17.96 -10.05 -6.23
N GLU A 178 -17.28 -9.61 -5.17
CA GLU A 178 -16.98 -10.44 -3.98
C GLU A 178 -18.21 -10.74 -3.11
N LYS A 179 -19.36 -10.19 -3.49
CA LYS A 179 -20.65 -10.36 -2.82
C LYS A 179 -21.06 -11.82 -2.72
N GLY A 180 -20.86 -12.62 -3.79
CA GLY A 180 -21.27 -14.03 -3.81
C GLY A 180 -20.56 -14.84 -2.74
N MET A 181 -19.22 -14.86 -2.78
CA MET A 181 -18.39 -15.60 -1.83
C MET A 181 -18.56 -15.11 -0.38
N SER A 182 -18.57 -13.78 -0.18
CA SER A 182 -18.77 -13.22 1.16
C SER A 182 -20.17 -13.56 1.70
N GLN A 183 -21.20 -13.55 0.87
CA GLN A 183 -22.56 -13.90 1.26
C GLN A 183 -22.74 -15.39 1.57
N GLU A 184 -22.08 -16.27 0.81
CA GLU A 184 -22.06 -17.71 1.10
C GLU A 184 -21.39 -18.00 2.45
N ILE A 185 -20.22 -17.38 2.72
CA ILE A 185 -19.56 -17.47 4.03
C ILE A 185 -20.47 -16.98 5.15
N ILE A 186 -21.22 -15.89 4.93
CA ILE A 186 -22.15 -15.35 5.93
C ILE A 186 -23.32 -16.30 6.20
N ASN A 187 -23.87 -16.93 5.15
CA ASN A 187 -25.01 -17.83 5.26
C ASN A 187 -24.64 -19.16 5.93
N HIS A 188 -23.41 -19.62 5.73
CA HIS A 188 -22.87 -20.87 6.25
C HIS A 188 -21.77 -20.64 7.29
N TRP A 189 -21.86 -19.57 8.09
CA TRP A 189 -20.78 -19.13 8.95
C TRP A 189 -20.30 -20.20 9.94
N ASP A 190 -21.23 -20.89 10.61
CA ASP A 190 -20.86 -21.92 11.59
C ASP A 190 -20.21 -23.13 10.91
N GLU A 191 -20.71 -23.55 9.74
CA GLU A 191 -20.10 -24.61 8.93
C GLU A 191 -18.72 -24.22 8.43
N PHE A 192 -18.57 -22.98 7.97
CA PHE A 192 -17.28 -22.39 7.57
C PHE A 192 -16.30 -22.40 8.73
N LEU A 193 -16.70 -21.99 9.93
CA LEU A 193 -15.84 -22.02 11.11
C LEU A 193 -15.38 -23.45 11.44
N ILE A 194 -16.28 -24.42 11.40
CA ILE A 194 -15.96 -25.84 11.64
C ILE A 194 -14.96 -26.35 10.58
N LEU A 195 -15.19 -26.05 9.30
CA LEU A 195 -14.29 -26.40 8.19
C LEU A 195 -12.89 -25.79 8.37
N MET A 196 -12.82 -24.56 8.90
CA MET A 196 -11.58 -23.87 9.20
C MET A 196 -10.93 -24.32 10.53
N GLY A 197 -11.52 -25.29 11.22
CA GLY A 197 -10.99 -25.85 12.48
C GLY A 197 -11.23 -24.97 13.71
N TYR A 198 -12.13 -23.98 13.61
CA TYR A 198 -12.51 -23.14 14.74
C TYR A 198 -13.65 -23.77 15.54
N GLN A 199 -13.66 -23.52 16.85
CA GLN A 199 -14.81 -23.85 17.67
C GLN A 199 -16.00 -22.99 17.21
N SER A 200 -17.08 -23.64 16.76
CA SER A 200 -18.31 -22.94 16.44
C SER A 200 -18.81 -22.22 17.69
N THR A 201 -18.73 -20.89 17.65
CA THR A 201 -19.46 -20.04 18.59
C THR A 201 -20.81 -19.84 17.95
N SER A 202 -21.90 -20.32 18.53
CA SER A 202 -23.27 -20.09 18.05
C SER A 202 -23.55 -18.58 17.92
N LEU A 203 -23.15 -17.98 16.79
CA LEU A 203 -23.43 -16.60 16.42
C LEU A 203 -24.76 -16.54 15.65
N ALA A 204 -25.22 -17.70 15.17
CA ALA A 204 -26.56 -17.97 14.70
C ALA A 204 -27.57 -18.08 15.86
N GLU A 205 -27.61 -17.10 16.77
CA GLU A 205 -28.81 -16.93 17.60
C GLU A 205 -29.76 -15.92 16.93
N LYS A 206 -30.85 -16.48 16.39
CA LYS A 206 -32.17 -15.87 16.18
C LYS A 206 -32.31 -14.89 15.01
N LYS A 207 -32.84 -15.41 13.91
CA LYS A 207 -34.00 -14.80 13.27
C LYS A 207 -35.25 -15.53 13.73
#